data_AF-A0A668AT59-F1
#
_entry.id   AF-A0A668AT59-F1
#
_cell.length_a   1.000
_cell.length_b   1.000
_cell.length_c   1.000
_cell.angle_alpha   90.00
_cell.angle_beta   90.00
_cell.angle_gamma   90.00
#
_symmetry.space_group_name_H-M   'P 1'
#
loop_
_entity.id
_entity.type
_entity.pdbx_description
1 polymer ?
#
loop_
_entity_poly.entity_id
_entity_poly.type
_entity_poly.pdbx_seq_one_letter_code
_entity_poly.pdbx_strand_id
1 'polypeptide(L)'
;MPGELFKIERIRDVLVRRESELRYMMDDIQLCKEITRLKKELHKLVSLPDNDKSNEDRQKEEELLQQIHKLVETRDFLVDDVEFERLRSACTSLKFSPLLDLFSIVCFCYFVPFSYSLLLFSAVSLCFVSVS
;
A
#
# COMPACT_ATOMS: atom_id res chain seq x y z
N MET A 1 23.18 -39.49 1.18
CA MET A 1 24.31 -38.61 1.55
C MET A 1 23.74 -37.33 2.17
N PRO A 2 24.22 -36.86 3.34
CA PRO A 2 23.66 -35.68 4.03
C PRO A 2 23.69 -34.38 3.19
N GLY A 3 24.54 -34.31 2.16
CA GLY A 3 24.64 -33.15 1.27
C GLY A 3 23.46 -32.95 0.31
N GLU A 4 22.63 -33.97 0.05
CA GLU A 4 21.42 -33.81 -0.78
C GLU A 4 20.26 -33.20 0.02
N LEU A 5 20.11 -33.60 1.29
CA LEU A 5 19.12 -33.05 2.20
C LEU A 5 19.34 -31.54 2.41
N PHE A 6 20.59 -31.12 2.60
CA PHE A 6 20.95 -29.71 2.74
C PHE A 6 20.62 -28.87 1.48
N LYS A 7 20.72 -29.46 0.28
CA LYS A 7 20.32 -28.80 -0.97
C LYS A 7 18.79 -28.64 -1.03
N ILE A 8 18.05 -29.66 -0.61
CA ILE A 8 16.58 -29.64 -0.58
C ILE A 8 16.08 -28.58 0.41
N GLU A 9 16.65 -28.52 1.62
CA GLU A 9 16.30 -27.52 2.63
C GLU A 9 16.54 -26.10 2.14
N ARG A 10 17.71 -25.83 1.54
CA ARG A 10 17.99 -24.52 0.94
C ARG A 10 17.01 -24.13 -0.17
N ILE A 11 16.63 -25.08 -1.02
CA ILE A 11 15.66 -24.83 -2.10
C ILE A 11 14.29 -24.49 -1.48
N ARG A 12 13.88 -25.23 -0.44
CA ARG A 12 12.64 -24.98 0.30
C ARG A 12 12.61 -23.57 0.88
N ASP A 13 13.69 -23.12 1.53
CA ASP A 13 13.74 -21.79 2.13
C ASP A 13 13.60 -20.68 1.09
N VAL A 14 14.23 -20.84 -0.08
CA VAL A 14 14.10 -19.90 -1.20
C VAL A 14 12.66 -19.88 -1.73
N LEU A 15 12.03 -21.05 -1.89
CA LEU A 15 10.67 -21.16 -2.39
C LEU A 15 9.65 -20.54 -1.43
N VAL A 16 9.80 -20.77 -0.11
CA VAL A 16 8.91 -20.18 0.91
C VAL A 16 9.00 -18.66 0.90
N ARG A 17 10.21 -18.09 0.81
CA ARG A 17 10.39 -16.63 0.71
C ARG A 17 9.73 -16.07 -0.56
N ARG A 18 9.91 -16.75 -1.70
CA ARG A 18 9.33 -16.34 -2.98
C ARG A 18 7.81 -16.43 -2.97
N GLU A 19 7.25 -17.42 -2.30
CA GLU A 19 5.80 -17.54 -2.11
C GLU A 19 5.25 -16.37 -1.30
N SER A 20 5.90 -15.99 -0.20
CA SER A 20 5.52 -14.82 0.60
C SER A 20 5.57 -13.52 -0.23
N GLU A 21 6.64 -13.32 -1.01
CA GLU A 21 6.74 -12.18 -1.95
C GLU A 21 5.56 -12.14 -2.94
N LEU A 22 5.23 -13.28 -3.53
CA LEU A 22 4.12 -13.39 -4.49
C LEU A 22 2.76 -13.12 -3.83
N ARG A 23 2.56 -13.60 -2.60
CA ARG A 23 1.32 -13.36 -1.83
C ARG A 23 1.15 -11.87 -1.53
N TYR A 24 2.19 -11.22 -1.05
CA TYR A 24 2.19 -9.76 -0.85
C TYR A 24 1.82 -9.00 -2.13
N MET A 25 2.48 -9.31 -3.26
CA MET A 25 2.19 -8.64 -4.52
C MET A 25 0.75 -8.86 -4.99
N MET A 26 0.21 -10.06 -4.78
CA MET A 26 -1.18 -10.37 -5.12
C MET A 26 -2.15 -9.53 -4.30
N ASP A 27 -1.93 -9.45 -2.98
CA ASP A 27 -2.79 -8.69 -2.07
C ASP A 27 -2.72 -7.17 -2.35
N ASP A 28 -1.52 -6.63 -2.59
CA ASP A 28 -1.32 -5.23 -2.98
C ASP A 28 -2.02 -4.90 -4.32
N ILE A 29 -1.90 -5.78 -5.32
CA ILE A 29 -2.59 -5.62 -6.61
C ILE A 29 -4.12 -5.60 -6.42
N GLN A 30 -4.66 -6.43 -5.54
CA GLN A 30 -6.10 -6.46 -5.27
C GLN A 30 -6.58 -5.18 -4.59
N LEU A 31 -5.87 -4.72 -3.56
CA LEU A 31 -6.16 -3.45 -2.89
C LEU A 31 -6.08 -2.28 -3.86
N CYS A 32 -5.04 -2.22 -4.70
CA CYS A 32 -4.87 -1.16 -5.69
C CYS A 32 -5.98 -1.16 -6.74
N LYS A 33 -6.45 -2.33 -7.19
CA LYS A 33 -7.61 -2.44 -8.11
C LYS A 33 -8.89 -1.88 -7.48
N GLU A 34 -9.14 -2.22 -6.23
CA GLU A 34 -10.35 -1.80 -5.54
C GLU A 34 -10.33 -0.30 -5.21
N ILE A 35 -9.20 0.22 -4.71
CA ILE A 35 -8.98 1.66 -4.50
C ILE A 35 -9.19 2.42 -5.81
N THR A 36 -8.68 1.91 -6.93
CA THR A 36 -8.84 2.53 -8.25
C THR A 36 -10.31 2.54 -8.69
N ARG A 37 -11.06 1.46 -8.44
CA ARG A 37 -12.50 1.39 -8.74
C ARG A 37 -13.28 2.43 -7.94
N LEU A 38 -13.08 2.47 -6.62
CA LEU A 38 -13.76 3.41 -5.73
C LEU A 38 -13.39 4.86 -6.07
N LYS A 39 -12.11 5.16 -6.36
CA LYS A 39 -11.69 6.49 -6.81
C LYS A 39 -12.37 6.93 -8.10
N LYS A 40 -12.58 6.02 -9.06
CA LYS A 40 -13.33 6.33 -10.29
C LYS A 40 -14.79 6.65 -10.02
N GLU A 41 -15.41 5.99 -9.05
CA GLU A 41 -16.78 6.29 -8.64
C GLU A 41 -16.87 7.63 -7.91
N LEU A 42 -15.95 7.89 -6.98
CA LEU A 42 -15.85 9.16 -6.27
C LEU A 42 -15.63 10.34 -7.23
N HIS A 43 -14.74 10.18 -8.22
CA HIS A 43 -14.47 11.23 -9.21
C HIS A 43 -15.71 11.65 -10.00
N LYS A 44 -16.68 10.75 -10.24
CA LYS A 44 -17.93 11.12 -10.92
C LYS A 44 -18.75 12.10 -10.07
N LEU A 45 -18.80 11.89 -8.76
CA LEU A 45 -19.53 12.77 -7.83
C LEU A 45 -18.80 14.09 -7.63
N VAL A 46 -17.48 14.04 -7.43
CA VAL A 46 -16.64 15.25 -7.23
C VAL A 46 -16.57 16.12 -8.50
N SER A 47 -16.78 15.54 -9.68
CA SER A 47 -16.85 16.31 -10.93
C SER A 47 -18.11 17.18 -11.07
N LEU A 48 -19.12 16.95 -10.23
CA LEU A 48 -20.32 17.80 -10.16
C LEU A 48 -20.04 19.00 -9.25
N PRO A 49 -20.49 20.22 -9.63
CA PRO A 49 -20.38 21.38 -8.75
C PRO A 49 -21.26 21.18 -7.50
N ASP A 50 -20.83 21.71 -6.36
CA ASP A 50 -21.48 21.44 -5.06
C ASP A 50 -22.94 21.90 -4.97
N ASN A 51 -23.36 22.85 -5.81
CA ASN A 51 -24.74 23.34 -5.90
C ASN A 51 -25.68 22.33 -6.58
N ASP A 52 -25.13 21.44 -7.42
CA ASP A 52 -25.89 20.43 -8.17
C ASP A 52 -25.89 19.06 -7.48
N LYS A 53 -25.16 18.92 -6.37
CA LYS A 53 -25.12 17.70 -5.57
C LYS A 53 -26.38 17.56 -4.71
N SER A 54 -27.05 16.43 -4.82
CA SER A 54 -28.09 16.05 -3.88
C SER A 54 -27.49 15.67 -2.52
N ASN A 55 -28.35 15.57 -1.49
CA ASN A 55 -27.91 15.05 -0.18
C ASN A 55 -27.42 13.60 -0.29
N GLU A 56 -28.01 12.81 -1.18
CA GLU A 56 -27.60 11.42 -1.46
C GLU A 56 -26.21 11.37 -2.10
N ASP A 57 -25.90 12.29 -3.01
CA ASP A 57 -24.56 12.39 -3.62
C ASP A 57 -23.49 12.72 -2.58
N ARG A 58 -23.80 13.63 -1.64
CA ARG A 58 -22.90 14.00 -0.55
C ARG A 58 -22.65 12.84 0.42
N GLN A 59 -23.70 12.11 0.80
CA GLN A 59 -23.55 10.92 1.64
C GLN A 59 -22.71 9.85 0.95
N LYS A 60 -22.98 9.60 -0.33
CA LYS A 60 -22.22 8.63 -1.12
C LYS A 60 -20.76 9.03 -1.31
N GLU A 61 -20.47 10.32 -1.48
CA GLU A 61 -19.12 10.86 -1.52
C GLU A 61 -18.36 10.54 -0.22
N GLU A 62 -18.98 10.78 0.93
CA GLU A 62 -18.41 10.49 2.25
C GLU A 62 -18.20 8.99 2.48
N GLU A 63 -19.17 8.16 2.10
CA GLU A 63 -19.04 6.69 2.18
C GLU A 63 -17.88 6.16 1.34
N LEU A 64 -17.74 6.65 0.10
CA LEU A 64 -16.65 6.25 -0.79
C LEU A 64 -15.30 6.68 -0.22
N LEU A 65 -15.20 7.89 0.34
CA LEU A 65 -13.99 8.37 1.00
C LEU A 65 -13.61 7.49 2.20
N GLN A 66 -14.58 7.14 3.05
CA GLN A 66 -14.34 6.26 4.20
C GLN A 66 -13.89 4.86 3.77
N GLN A 67 -14.46 4.30 2.71
CA GLN A 67 -14.04 2.99 2.18
C GLN A 67 -12.62 3.03 1.61
N ILE A 68 -12.29 4.08 0.84
CA ILE A 68 -10.93 4.27 0.33
C ILE A 68 -9.92 4.39 1.48
N HIS A 69 -10.25 5.13 2.53
CA HIS A 69 -9.38 5.29 3.70
C HIS A 69 -9.07 3.94 4.36
N LYS A 70 -10.10 3.12 4.61
CA LYS A 70 -9.93 1.78 5.20
C LYS A 70 -9.04 0.86 4.35
N LEU A 71 -9.18 0.91 3.03
CA LEU A 71 -8.34 0.10 2.12
C LEU A 71 -6.90 0.59 2.09
N VAL A 72 -6.67 1.91 2.18
CA VAL A 72 -5.33 2.48 2.28
C VAL A 72 -4.68 2.08 3.61
N GLU A 73 -5.40 2.16 4.73
CA GLU A 73 -4.90 1.65 6.02
C GLU A 73 -4.56 0.16 5.95
N THR A 74 -5.42 -0.65 5.34
CA THR A 74 -5.17 -2.10 5.16
C THR A 74 -3.89 -2.36 4.38
N ARG A 75 -3.65 -1.59 3.31
CA ARG A 75 -2.42 -1.67 2.53
C ARG A 75 -1.20 -1.26 3.36
N ASP A 76 -1.33 -0.22 4.18
CA ASP A 76 -0.23 0.25 5.02
C ASP A 76 0.17 -0.83 6.06
N PHE A 77 -0.80 -1.57 6.63
CA PHE A 77 -0.50 -2.73 7.49
C PHE A 77 0.23 -3.87 6.75
N LEU A 78 -0.11 -4.14 5.48
CA LEU A 78 0.62 -5.15 4.69
C LEU A 78 2.09 -4.77 4.46
N VAL A 79 2.40 -3.47 4.35
CA VAL A 79 3.77 -2.98 4.24
C VAL A 79 4.52 -3.23 5.55
N ASP A 80 3.90 -2.93 6.69
CA ASP A 80 4.49 -3.16 8.02
C ASP A 80 4.81 -4.65 8.25
N ASP A 81 3.91 -5.56 7.88
CA ASP A 81 4.09 -7.01 8.03
C ASP A 81 5.28 -7.54 7.19
N VAL A 82 5.41 -7.07 5.94
CA VAL A 82 6.52 -7.45 5.06
C VAL A 82 7.85 -6.85 5.52
N GLU A 83 7.85 -5.61 6.03
CA GLU A 83 9.04 -5.01 6.64
C GLU A 83 9.51 -5.81 7.86
N PHE A 84 8.58 -6.29 8.69
CA PHE A 84 8.88 -7.16 9.83
C PHE A 84 9.44 -8.52 9.41
N GLU A 85 8.84 -9.17 8.40
CA GLU A 85 9.37 -10.43 7.85
C GLU A 85 10.78 -10.26 7.26
N ARG A 86 11.08 -9.12 6.66
CA ARG A 86 12.41 -8.79 6.14
C ARG A 86 13.44 -8.65 7.26
N LEU A 87 13.11 -7.95 8.34
CA LEU A 87 13.97 -7.82 9.53
C LEU A 87 14.25 -9.19 10.18
N ARG A 88 13.23 -10.05 10.27
CA ARG A 88 13.36 -11.43 10.78
C ARG A 88 14.23 -12.30 9.87
N SER A 89 14.06 -12.18 8.55
CA SER A 89 14.84 -12.91 7.55
C SER A 89 16.31 -12.46 7.50
N ALA A 90 16.57 -11.17 7.73
CA ALA A 90 17.92 -10.63 7.87
C ALA A 90 18.62 -11.10 9.16
N CYS A 91 17.90 -11.12 10.28
CA CYS A 91 18.42 -11.60 11.57
C CYS A 91 18.81 -13.10 11.52
N THR A 92 18.08 -13.89 10.74
CA THR A 92 18.38 -15.33 10.55
C THR A 92 19.47 -15.61 9.50
N SER A 93 19.87 -14.61 8.70
CA SER A 93 20.92 -14.73 7.69
C SER A 93 21.96 -13.62 7.87
N LEU A 94 22.98 -13.81 8.73
CA LEU A 94 24.13 -12.89 8.79
C LEU A 94 24.91 -12.91 7.46
N LYS A 95 24.46 -12.15 6.45
CA LYS A 95 25.19 -11.71 5.27
C LYS A 95 24.67 -10.34 4.80
N PHE A 96 25.29 -9.28 5.32
CA PHE A 96 25.16 -7.92 4.80
C PHE A 96 25.80 -7.84 3.41
N SER A 97 25.02 -7.58 2.37
CA SER A 97 25.50 -7.27 1.01
C SER A 97 24.45 -6.44 0.25
N PRO A 98 24.84 -5.69 -0.80
CA PRO A 98 24.43 -4.30 -1.06
C PRO A 98 23.11 -4.16 -1.83
N LEU A 99 22.11 -4.97 -1.50
CA LEU A 99 20.75 -4.85 -2.06
C LEU A 99 19.96 -3.68 -1.42
N LEU A 100 20.66 -2.61 -1.06
CA LEU A 100 20.10 -1.36 -0.55
C LEU A 100 19.55 -0.48 -1.70
N ASP A 101 19.82 -0.83 -2.96
CA ASP A 101 19.50 0.06 -4.09
C ASP A 101 18.08 -0.04 -4.63
N LEU A 102 17.36 -1.16 -4.43
CA LEU A 102 15.91 -1.19 -4.69
C LEU A 102 15.09 -0.69 -3.49
N PHE A 103 15.71 -0.73 -2.31
CA PHE A 103 15.12 -0.22 -1.07
C PHE A 103 15.13 1.31 -1.03
N SER A 104 16.02 1.98 -1.78
CA SER A 104 16.04 3.44 -1.84
C SER A 104 14.84 4.03 -2.58
N ILE A 105 14.23 3.35 -3.55
CA ILE A 105 13.04 3.89 -4.24
C ILE A 105 11.80 3.79 -3.34
N VAL A 106 11.71 2.73 -2.54
CA VAL A 106 10.64 2.58 -1.53
C VAL A 106 10.93 3.51 -0.35
N CYS A 107 12.14 3.49 0.23
CA CYS A 107 12.49 4.33 1.38
C CYS A 107 12.51 5.85 1.06
N PHE A 108 12.76 6.29 -0.19
CA PHE A 108 12.61 7.72 -0.55
C PHE A 108 11.14 8.18 -0.60
N CYS A 109 10.19 7.25 -0.76
CA CYS A 109 8.76 7.50 -0.56
C CYS A 109 8.33 7.34 0.92
N TYR A 110 9.04 6.52 1.71
CA TYR A 110 8.65 6.13 3.08
C TYR A 110 9.45 6.82 4.21
N PHE A 111 10.51 7.59 3.93
CA PHE A 111 11.10 8.54 4.90
C PHE A 111 10.32 9.87 4.98
N VAL A 112 9.04 9.84 4.57
CA VAL A 112 8.02 10.79 5.02
C VAL A 112 7.04 10.07 5.98
N PRO A 113 7.49 9.59 7.15
CA PRO A 113 6.57 9.16 8.19
C PRO A 113 6.12 10.43 8.92
N PHE A 114 5.07 11.11 8.44
CA PHE A 114 4.15 11.92 9.27
C PHE A 114 3.06 12.69 8.51
N SER A 115 3.03 12.72 7.17
CA SER A 115 2.21 13.73 6.48
C SER A 115 1.21 13.23 5.44
N TYR A 116 0.99 11.94 5.20
CA TYR A 116 -0.08 11.54 4.25
C TYR A 116 -1.49 11.74 4.81
N SER A 117 -1.67 11.69 6.13
CA SER A 117 -2.90 12.10 6.81
C SER A 117 -3.10 13.63 6.82
N LEU A 118 -2.02 14.44 6.79
CA LEU A 118 -2.10 15.90 6.65
C LEU A 118 -2.18 16.37 5.18
N LEU A 119 -1.58 15.64 4.24
CA LEU A 119 -1.57 15.96 2.81
C LEU A 119 -2.87 15.58 2.12
N LEU A 120 -3.57 14.53 2.56
CA LEU A 120 -4.97 14.32 2.19
C LEU A 120 -5.87 15.44 2.72
N PHE A 121 -5.61 15.93 3.94
CA PHE A 121 -6.28 17.14 4.44
C PHE A 121 -5.96 18.38 3.60
N SER A 122 -4.71 18.54 3.14
CA SER A 122 -4.31 19.68 2.30
C SER A 122 -4.77 19.55 0.85
N ALA A 123 -4.80 18.36 0.25
CA ALA A 123 -5.20 18.15 -1.14
C ALA A 123 -6.73 18.18 -1.30
N VAL A 124 -7.47 17.71 -0.29
CA VAL A 124 -8.92 17.91 -0.21
C VAL A 124 -9.24 19.39 0.07
N SER A 125 -8.42 20.11 0.85
CA SER A 125 -8.58 21.55 1.09
C SER A 125 -8.15 22.46 -0.09
N LEU A 126 -7.12 22.10 -0.87
CA LEU A 126 -6.66 22.86 -2.04
C LEU A 126 -7.58 22.71 -3.26
N CYS A 127 -8.25 21.56 -3.40
CA CYS A 127 -9.35 21.43 -4.37
C CYS A 127 -10.55 22.33 -4.02
N PHE A 128 -10.73 22.73 -2.76
CA PHE A 128 -11.79 23.66 -2.33
C PHE A 128 -11.43 25.15 -2.52
N VAL A 129 -10.14 25.51 -2.56
CA VAL A 129 -9.71 26.92 -2.70
C VAL A 129 -9.47 27.35 -4.15
N SER A 130 -9.30 26.39 -5.09
CA SER A 130 -9.05 26.71 -6.51
C SER A 130 -10.34 26.78 -7.37
N VAL A 131 -11.51 26.62 -6.75
CA VAL A 131 -12.83 26.81 -7.37
C VAL A 131 -13.60 27.88 -6.57
N SER A 132 -13.08 29.10 -6.55
CA SER A 132 -13.76 30.31 -6.06
C SER A 132 -13.53 31.46 -7.03
#